data_AF-A0A5D0QW72-F1
#
_entry.id   AF-A0A5D0QW72-F1
#
_cell.length_a   1.000
_cell.length_b   1.000
_cell.length_c   1.000
_cell.angle_alpha   90.00
_cell.angle_beta   90.00
_cell.angle_gamma   90.00
#
_symmetry.space_group_name_H-M   'P 1'
#
loop_
_entity.id
_entity.type
_entity.pdbx_description
1 polymer ?
#
loop_
_entity_poly.entity_id
_entity_poly.type
_entity_poly.pdbx_seq_one_letter_code
_entity_poly.pdbx_strand_id
1 'polypeptide(L)'
;MKNIILVFCLQVITFSAYAQNSFDDLVEPRIQVLQNNTQIDYNAPYVILENDTLFANNYNAINLRFLLSQHYDNKLMLRYYERIVFCYLTPNPPIVYNLMQWNEPIVIFMDKDFPKDVREKFETFISNLQLREINHLDISFTKKLKNANYHIKSSDIPINGYKPDFKFDTEEDRLNDILTGSVYTLATDGNNKFYAGVLKIHLKSFKTNVDITKRLKQLFFKSLGNFVADNYKETTSLLHHNYDNSEAISEFDMNILKIHYAIIYEQKVNGATFKKLVQLAEKLD
;
A
#
# COMPACT_ATOMS: atom_id res chain seq x y z
N MET A 1 -41.22 -28.88 12.92
CA MET A 1 -39.79 -28.45 12.98
C MET A 1 -39.05 -28.54 11.64
N LYS A 2 -39.33 -29.48 10.73
CA LYS A 2 -38.66 -29.56 9.40
C LYS A 2 -38.88 -28.33 8.50
N ASN A 3 -40.02 -27.63 8.61
CA ASN A 3 -40.32 -26.46 7.77
C ASN A 3 -39.65 -25.15 8.23
N ILE A 4 -39.12 -25.09 9.46
CA ILE A 4 -38.45 -23.89 9.99
C ILE A 4 -36.99 -23.82 9.49
N ILE A 5 -36.34 -24.98 9.33
CA ILE A 5 -34.96 -25.07 8.83
C ILE A 5 -34.90 -24.66 7.35
N LEU A 6 -35.92 -25.01 6.55
CA LEU A 6 -35.95 -24.68 5.11
C LEU A 6 -36.07 -23.18 4.84
N VAL A 7 -36.85 -22.46 5.66
CA VAL A 7 -37.00 -20.99 5.56
C VAL A 7 -35.72 -20.28 5.99
N PHE A 8 -35.03 -20.80 7.01
CA PHE A 8 -33.76 -20.25 7.47
C PHE A 8 -32.64 -20.43 6.42
N CYS A 9 -32.58 -21.59 5.75
CA CYS A 9 -31.64 -21.83 4.66
C CYS A 9 -31.90 -20.93 3.44
N LEU A 10 -33.17 -20.68 3.08
CA LEU A 10 -33.50 -19.77 1.98
C LEU A 10 -33.13 -18.32 2.28
N GLN A 11 -33.31 -17.85 3.52
CA GLN A 11 -32.89 -16.50 3.92
C GLN A 11 -31.37 -16.34 3.83
N VAL A 12 -30.60 -17.30 4.35
CA VAL A 12 -29.13 -17.26 4.30
C VAL A 12 -28.61 -17.19 2.85
N ILE A 13 -29.21 -17.93 1.91
CA ILE A 13 -28.83 -17.90 0.49
C ILE A 13 -29.15 -16.55 -0.16
N THR A 14 -30.28 -15.92 0.17
CA THR A 14 -30.64 -14.60 -0.38
C THR A 14 -29.74 -13.48 0.14
N PHE A 15 -29.33 -13.53 1.42
CA PHE A 15 -28.44 -12.51 1.98
C PHE A 15 -27.02 -12.62 1.41
N SER A 16 -26.50 -13.82 1.19
CA SER A 16 -25.17 -14.00 0.57
C SER A 16 -25.11 -13.51 -0.88
N ALA A 17 -26.19 -13.71 -1.66
CA ALA A 17 -26.25 -13.27 -3.05
C ALA A 17 -26.40 -11.73 -3.17
N TYR A 18 -27.16 -11.10 -2.27
CA TYR A 18 -27.34 -9.64 -2.29
C TYR A 18 -26.09 -8.87 -1.87
N ALA A 19 -25.35 -9.43 -0.90
CA ALA A 19 -24.07 -8.89 -0.44
C ALA A 19 -23.02 -8.83 -1.56
N GLN A 20 -22.91 -9.92 -2.34
CA GLN A 20 -21.95 -10.03 -3.44
C GLN A 20 -22.26 -9.04 -4.57
N ASN A 21 -23.53 -8.96 -4.99
CA ASN A 21 -23.95 -7.98 -6.00
C ASN A 21 -23.56 -6.55 -5.62
N SER A 22 -23.72 -6.18 -4.34
CA SER A 22 -23.41 -4.82 -3.90
C SER A 22 -21.91 -4.50 -3.84
N PHE A 23 -21.04 -5.50 -3.66
CA PHE A 23 -19.60 -5.28 -3.79
C PHE A 23 -19.21 -5.18 -5.26
N ASP A 24 -19.72 -6.06 -6.12
CA ASP A 24 -19.42 -6.06 -7.56
C ASP A 24 -19.90 -4.75 -8.24
N ASP A 25 -20.99 -4.15 -7.74
CA ASP A 25 -21.45 -2.81 -8.13
C ASP A 25 -20.47 -1.69 -7.72
N LEU A 26 -19.67 -1.91 -6.68
CA LEU A 26 -18.70 -0.95 -6.15
C LEU A 26 -17.29 -1.19 -6.69
N VAL A 27 -16.92 -2.44 -6.99
CA VAL A 27 -15.57 -2.89 -7.36
C VAL A 27 -15.63 -3.97 -8.44
N GLU A 28 -14.86 -3.77 -9.50
CA GLU A 28 -14.66 -4.72 -10.59
C GLU A 28 -14.04 -6.03 -10.07
N PRO A 29 -14.64 -7.19 -10.41
CA PRO A 29 -14.12 -8.48 -9.98
C PRO A 29 -12.77 -8.79 -10.63
N ARG A 30 -11.88 -9.43 -9.87
CA ARG A 30 -10.58 -9.88 -10.40
C ARG A 30 -10.75 -11.09 -11.32
N ILE A 31 -10.43 -10.91 -12.59
CA ILE A 31 -10.34 -12.01 -13.56
C ILE A 31 -8.94 -12.62 -13.44
N GLN A 32 -8.85 -13.85 -12.93
CA GLN A 32 -7.60 -14.63 -12.95
C GLN A 32 -7.67 -15.66 -14.09
N VAL A 33 -6.70 -15.62 -14.99
CA VAL A 33 -6.49 -16.67 -16.00
C VAL A 33 -5.48 -17.66 -15.43
N LEU A 34 -5.94 -18.87 -15.09
CA LEU A 34 -5.07 -19.96 -14.68
C LEU A 34 -4.50 -20.62 -15.94
N GLN A 35 -3.22 -20.42 -16.23
CA GLN A 35 -2.53 -21.10 -17.33
C GLN A 35 -2.35 -22.58 -17.00
N ASN A 36 -3.01 -23.46 -17.76
CA ASN A 36 -2.47 -24.79 -18.02
C ASN A 36 -1.57 -24.71 -19.26
N ASN A 37 -0.30 -25.07 -19.09
CA ASN A 37 0.74 -25.03 -20.12
C ASN A 37 0.28 -25.56 -21.49
N THR A 38 0.16 -24.68 -22.50
CA THR A 38 0.53 -24.97 -23.89
C THR A 38 0.70 -23.66 -24.68
N GLN A 39 1.63 -23.65 -25.65
CA GLN A 39 2.11 -22.49 -26.40
C GLN A 39 0.99 -21.67 -27.08
N ILE A 40 1.09 -20.34 -26.98
CA ILE A 40 0.09 -19.37 -27.44
C ILE A 40 0.67 -18.46 -28.53
N ASP A 41 -0.15 -18.18 -29.54
CA ASP A 41 0.07 -17.23 -30.64
C ASP A 41 0.27 -15.78 -30.15
N TYR A 42 1.35 -15.15 -30.62
CA TYR A 42 1.91 -13.91 -30.05
C TYR A 42 1.26 -12.60 -30.53
N ASN A 43 0.21 -12.64 -31.35
CA ASN A 43 -0.36 -11.44 -31.97
C ASN A 43 -1.85 -11.17 -31.67
N ALA A 44 -2.47 -11.86 -30.70
CA ALA A 44 -3.84 -11.58 -30.27
C ALA A 44 -3.90 -10.93 -28.87
N PRO A 45 -4.83 -10.00 -28.59
CA PRO A 45 -5.02 -9.41 -27.25
C PRO A 45 -5.62 -10.40 -26.24
N TYR A 46 -6.04 -11.58 -26.69
CA TYR A 46 -6.39 -12.75 -25.89
C TYR A 46 -6.39 -13.98 -26.78
N VAL A 47 -6.13 -15.17 -26.20
CA VAL A 47 -6.28 -16.46 -26.87
C VAL A 47 -7.28 -17.30 -26.08
N ILE A 48 -8.27 -17.82 -26.79
CA ILE A 48 -9.33 -18.69 -26.27
C ILE A 48 -9.08 -20.06 -26.87
N LEU A 49 -8.80 -21.07 -26.04
CA LEU A 49 -8.67 -22.45 -26.48
C LEU A 49 -10.05 -23.13 -26.43
N GLU A 50 -10.31 -24.07 -27.34
CA GLU A 50 -11.61 -24.75 -27.52
C GLU A 50 -12.13 -25.49 -26.26
N ASN A 51 -11.27 -25.68 -25.25
CA ASN A 51 -11.57 -26.43 -24.02
C ASN A 51 -11.44 -25.59 -22.74
N ASP A 52 -11.13 -24.29 -22.84
CA ASP A 52 -11.02 -23.43 -21.66
C ASP A 52 -12.39 -22.89 -21.27
N THR A 53 -12.88 -23.31 -20.12
CA THR A 53 -14.08 -22.72 -19.51
C THR A 53 -13.68 -21.46 -18.76
N LEU A 54 -14.12 -20.30 -19.24
CA LEU A 54 -14.02 -19.04 -18.52
C LEU A 54 -14.96 -19.10 -17.32
N PHE A 55 -14.43 -19.49 -16.16
CA PHE A 55 -15.20 -19.52 -14.93
C PHE A 55 -15.11 -18.15 -14.26
N ALA A 56 -16.22 -17.41 -14.24
CA ALA A 56 -16.36 -16.31 -13.29
C ALA A 56 -16.28 -16.93 -11.90
N ASN A 57 -15.21 -16.63 -11.16
CA ASN A 57 -15.01 -17.18 -9.83
C ASN A 57 -16.01 -16.56 -8.84
N ASN A 58 -17.27 -16.98 -8.92
CA ASN A 58 -18.39 -16.45 -8.13
C ASN A 58 -18.42 -17.00 -6.69
N TYR A 59 -17.30 -17.46 -6.12
CA TYR A 59 -17.33 -18.23 -4.87
C TYR A 59 -16.33 -17.85 -3.79
N ASN A 60 -15.78 -16.64 -3.82
CA ASN A 60 -15.23 -16.04 -2.61
C ASN A 60 -15.99 -14.74 -2.33
N ALA A 61 -16.98 -14.80 -1.43
CA ALA A 61 -17.51 -13.59 -0.83
C ALA A 61 -16.32 -12.78 -0.30
N ILE A 62 -16.09 -11.60 -0.87
CA ILE A 62 -14.95 -10.79 -0.50
C ILE A 62 -15.09 -10.43 0.97
N ASN A 63 -14.11 -10.85 1.75
CA ASN A 63 -14.13 -10.68 3.20
C ASN A 63 -13.80 -9.23 3.54
N LEU A 64 -14.83 -8.41 3.72
CA LEU A 64 -14.72 -7.02 4.14
C LEU A 64 -14.55 -6.85 5.65
N ARG A 65 -14.43 -7.92 6.43
CA ARG A 65 -14.36 -7.82 7.90
C ARG A 65 -13.19 -6.96 8.37
N PHE A 66 -12.08 -6.91 7.63
CA PHE A 66 -10.98 -5.98 7.95
C PHE A 66 -11.40 -4.50 7.96
N LEU A 67 -12.56 -4.12 7.42
CA LEU A 67 -13.10 -2.77 7.49
C LEU A 67 -14.03 -2.54 8.69
N LEU A 68 -14.18 -3.51 9.59
CA LEU A 68 -14.98 -3.33 10.81
C LEU A 68 -14.09 -2.78 11.92
N SER A 69 -14.51 -1.66 12.52
CA SER A 69 -13.76 -0.96 13.57
C SER A 69 -13.43 -1.83 14.79
N GLN A 70 -14.24 -2.86 15.06
CA GLN A 70 -14.04 -3.79 16.18
C GLN A 70 -12.81 -4.69 16.06
N HIS A 71 -12.18 -4.79 14.89
CA HIS A 71 -10.93 -5.54 14.71
C HIS A 71 -9.67 -4.73 15.03
N TYR A 72 -9.83 -3.49 15.48
CA TYR A 72 -8.73 -2.61 15.82
C TYR A 72 -8.87 -2.11 17.25
N ASP A 73 -7.77 -2.13 17.99
CA ASP A 73 -7.70 -1.59 19.35
C ASP A 73 -8.10 -0.10 19.38
N ASN A 74 -7.78 0.62 18.29
CA ASN A 74 -8.20 1.98 18.10
C ASN A 74 -9.44 2.07 17.22
N LYS A 75 -10.59 2.42 17.82
CA LYS A 75 -11.86 2.61 17.08
C LYS A 75 -11.79 3.70 15.99
N LEU A 76 -10.79 4.58 16.04
CA LEU A 76 -10.54 5.61 15.02
C LEU A 76 -9.57 5.15 13.92
N MET A 77 -9.11 3.89 13.92
CA MET A 77 -8.09 3.39 12.99
C MET A 77 -8.46 3.62 11.52
N LEU A 78 -9.71 3.33 11.13
CA LEU A 78 -10.19 3.55 9.77
C LEU A 78 -10.20 5.03 9.39
N ARG A 79 -10.58 5.91 10.32
CA ARG A 79 -10.53 7.36 10.08
C ARG A 79 -9.10 7.86 9.87
N TYR A 80 -8.13 7.30 10.61
CA TYR A 80 -6.72 7.61 10.39
C TYR A 80 -6.25 7.09 9.04
N TYR A 81 -6.60 5.85 8.69
CA TYR A 81 -6.31 5.27 7.40
C TYR A 81 -6.85 6.12 6.25
N GLU A 82 -8.12 6.52 6.30
CA GLU A 82 -8.74 7.36 5.28
C GLU A 82 -7.99 8.69 5.10
N ARG A 83 -7.55 9.32 6.20
CA ARG A 83 -6.77 10.56 6.15
C ARG A 83 -5.41 10.34 5.50
N ILE A 84 -4.73 9.24 5.83
CA ILE A 84 -3.38 8.92 5.34
C ILE A 84 -3.40 8.59 3.85
N VAL A 85 -4.44 7.91 3.37
CA VAL A 85 -4.55 7.44 1.98
C VAL A 85 -5.25 8.47 1.08
N PHE A 86 -6.28 9.15 1.56
CA PHE A 86 -7.13 10.02 0.74
C PHE A 86 -6.99 11.52 1.04
N CYS A 87 -6.20 11.92 2.04
CA CYS A 87 -5.94 13.30 2.49
C CYS A 87 -7.16 14.08 3.02
N TYR A 88 -8.23 14.14 2.23
CA TYR A 88 -9.45 14.89 2.48
C TYR A 88 -10.62 13.93 2.75
N LEU A 89 -11.31 14.16 3.86
CA LEU A 89 -12.51 13.40 4.25
C LEU A 89 -13.81 14.11 3.87
N THR A 90 -13.73 15.22 3.13
CA THR A 90 -14.90 16.02 2.75
C THR A 90 -15.61 15.42 1.53
N PRO A 91 -16.94 15.60 1.38
CA PRO A 91 -17.69 15.06 0.24
C PRO A 91 -17.23 15.59 -1.13
N ASN A 92 -16.76 16.84 -1.17
CA ASN A 92 -16.32 17.53 -2.39
C ASN A 92 -14.90 18.08 -2.18
N PRO A 93 -13.86 17.23 -2.20
CA PRO A 93 -12.50 17.70 -2.01
C PRO A 93 -12.01 18.45 -3.27
N PRO A 94 -11.14 19.47 -3.12
CA PRO A 94 -10.57 20.18 -4.27
C PRO A 94 -9.70 19.27 -5.15
N ILE A 95 -9.18 18.18 -4.56
CA ILE A 95 -8.37 17.16 -5.22
C ILE A 95 -8.89 15.80 -4.77
N VAL A 96 -9.21 14.93 -5.72
CA VAL A 96 -9.61 13.55 -5.45
C VAL A 96 -8.37 12.68 -5.40
N TYR A 97 -8.04 12.20 -4.21
CA TYR A 97 -6.98 11.21 -4.01
C TYR A 97 -7.56 9.82 -4.21
N ASN A 98 -6.79 9.00 -4.93
CA ASN A 98 -7.09 7.60 -5.12
C ASN A 98 -6.12 6.78 -4.28
N LEU A 99 -6.61 5.65 -3.80
CA LEU A 99 -5.81 4.59 -3.23
C LEU A 99 -4.86 4.06 -4.30
N MET A 100 -3.60 3.89 -3.92
CA MET A 100 -2.53 3.42 -4.79
C MET A 100 -1.80 2.29 -4.09
N GLN A 101 -1.54 1.18 -4.78
CA GLN A 101 -1.01 -0.05 -4.17
C GLN A 101 0.04 -0.68 -5.06
N TRP A 102 1.01 -1.39 -4.46
CA TRP A 102 1.78 -2.38 -5.20
C TRP A 102 0.90 -3.58 -5.53
N ASN A 103 0.91 -4.02 -6.78
CA ASN A 103 0.22 -5.26 -7.22
C ASN A 103 1.20 -6.39 -7.58
N GLU A 104 2.50 -6.11 -7.53
CA GLU A 104 3.60 -7.03 -7.78
C GLU A 104 4.52 -7.09 -6.56
N PRO A 105 5.21 -8.22 -6.30
CA PRO A 105 6.27 -8.29 -5.30
C PRO A 105 7.30 -7.17 -5.49
N ILE A 106 7.68 -6.51 -4.40
CA ILE A 106 8.66 -5.43 -4.42
C ILE A 106 10.05 -6.04 -4.33
N VAL A 107 10.83 -5.97 -5.41
CA VAL A 107 12.21 -6.45 -5.46
C VAL A 107 13.13 -5.24 -5.44
N ILE A 108 13.81 -5.04 -4.33
CA ILE A 108 14.65 -3.87 -4.04
C ILE A 108 16.08 -4.13 -4.51
N PHE A 109 16.63 -3.20 -5.29
CA PHE A 109 18.07 -3.05 -5.48
C PHE A 109 18.53 -1.76 -4.81
N MET A 110 19.60 -1.85 -4.01
CA MET A 110 20.20 -0.71 -3.33
C MET A 110 21.62 -0.49 -3.81
N ASP A 111 21.96 0.75 -4.18
CA ASP A 111 23.29 1.10 -4.68
C ASP A 111 24.38 0.80 -3.65
N LYS A 112 25.60 0.55 -4.15
CA LYS A 112 26.75 0.13 -3.33
C LYS A 112 27.41 1.30 -2.58
N ASP A 113 27.10 2.52 -2.97
CA ASP A 113 27.58 3.77 -2.38
C ASP A 113 27.00 4.04 -0.99
N PHE A 114 25.84 3.45 -0.66
CA PHE A 114 25.31 3.49 0.68
C PHE A 114 26.26 2.80 1.67
N PRO A 115 26.51 3.42 2.84
CA PRO A 115 27.30 2.80 3.90
C PRO A 115 26.78 1.40 4.25
N LYS A 116 27.72 0.48 4.52
CA LYS A 116 27.39 -0.93 4.78
C LYS A 116 26.39 -1.08 5.94
N ASP A 117 26.60 -0.35 7.03
CA ASP A 117 25.75 -0.36 8.22
C ASP A 117 24.34 0.18 7.93
N VAL A 118 24.20 1.17 7.04
CA VAL A 118 22.88 1.69 6.60
C VAL A 118 22.13 0.61 5.83
N ARG A 119 22.80 -0.08 4.90
CA ARG A 119 22.20 -1.17 4.12
C ARG A 119 21.74 -2.31 5.01
N GLU A 120 22.61 -2.80 5.89
CA GLU A 120 22.31 -3.92 6.79
C GLU A 120 21.16 -3.57 7.75
N LYS A 121 21.14 -2.36 8.32
CA LYS A 121 20.04 -1.91 9.18
C LYS A 121 18.72 -1.80 8.44
N PHE A 122 18.74 -1.28 7.21
CA PHE A 122 17.54 -1.17 6.38
C PHE A 122 17.03 -2.54 5.93
N GLU A 123 17.91 -3.42 5.45
CA GLU A 123 17.57 -4.81 5.09
C GLU A 123 16.97 -5.58 6.29
N THR A 124 17.56 -5.42 7.48
CA THR A 124 17.02 -6.01 8.71
C THR A 124 15.63 -5.48 9.05
N PHE A 125 15.45 -4.15 8.96
CA PHE A 125 14.15 -3.52 9.20
C PHE A 125 13.06 -4.04 8.25
N ILE A 126 13.37 -4.17 6.95
CA ILE A 126 12.44 -4.72 5.97
C ILE A 126 12.19 -6.22 6.19
N SER A 127 13.21 -6.99 6.55
CA SER A 127 13.04 -8.41 6.88
C SER A 127 12.09 -8.59 8.08
N ASN A 128 12.21 -7.74 9.11
CA ASN A 128 11.32 -7.74 10.27
C ASN A 128 9.88 -7.35 9.92
N LEU A 129 9.67 -6.46 8.94
CA LEU A 129 8.35 -6.16 8.39
C LEU A 129 7.73 -7.40 7.72
N GLN A 130 8.51 -8.11 6.91
CA GLN A 130 8.05 -9.30 6.18
C GLN A 130 7.64 -10.46 7.11
N LEU A 131 8.28 -10.61 8.28
CA LEU A 131 7.92 -11.62 9.29
C LEU A 131 6.49 -11.47 9.85
N ARG A 132 5.81 -10.35 9.60
CA ARG A 132 4.49 -10.06 10.16
C ARG A 132 3.32 -10.41 9.23
N GLU A 133 3.61 -11.08 8.11
CA GLU A 133 2.64 -11.62 7.15
C GLU A 133 1.53 -10.62 6.79
N ILE A 134 1.89 -9.63 5.96
CA ILE A 134 0.90 -8.72 5.38
C ILE A 134 0.44 -9.33 4.05
N ASN A 135 -0.85 -9.66 3.96
CA ASN A 135 -1.44 -10.19 2.73
C ASN A 135 -1.08 -9.31 1.53
N HIS A 136 -0.76 -9.91 0.39
CA HIS A 136 -0.47 -9.20 -0.87
C HIS A 136 0.70 -8.20 -0.84
N LEU A 137 1.58 -8.24 0.17
CA LEU A 137 2.78 -7.41 0.24
C LEU A 137 4.02 -8.27 0.46
N ASP A 138 4.67 -8.64 -0.63
CA ASP A 138 5.97 -9.33 -0.63
C ASP A 138 7.09 -8.33 -0.95
N ILE A 139 8.15 -8.34 -0.15
CA ILE A 139 9.30 -7.45 -0.29
C ILE A 139 10.59 -8.26 -0.15
N SER A 140 11.46 -8.15 -1.15
CA SER A 140 12.73 -8.86 -1.18
C SER A 140 13.86 -7.96 -1.69
N PHE A 141 15.11 -8.43 -1.54
CA PHE A 141 16.30 -7.72 -2.04
C PHE A 141 16.99 -8.53 -3.14
N THR A 142 17.56 -7.81 -4.12
CA THR A 142 18.40 -8.38 -5.17
C THR A 142 19.74 -7.67 -5.26
N LYS A 143 20.78 -8.41 -5.66
CA LYS A 143 22.11 -7.86 -5.95
C LYS A 143 22.25 -7.33 -7.38
N LYS A 144 21.23 -7.49 -8.22
CA LYS A 144 21.27 -7.13 -9.65
C LYS A 144 20.14 -6.16 -9.98
N LEU A 145 20.49 -4.94 -10.38
CA LEU A 145 19.53 -3.89 -10.76
C LEU A 145 18.48 -4.37 -11.77
N LYS A 146 18.89 -5.15 -12.79
CA LYS A 146 17.98 -5.67 -13.82
C LYS A 146 16.86 -6.58 -13.31
N ASN A 147 16.96 -7.08 -12.07
CA ASN A 147 15.96 -7.94 -11.44
C ASN A 147 15.08 -7.16 -10.46
N ALA A 148 15.32 -5.86 -10.26
CA ALA A 148 14.57 -5.03 -9.33
C ALA A 148 13.50 -4.21 -10.05
N ASN A 149 12.35 -4.07 -9.40
CA ASN A 149 11.35 -3.07 -9.76
C ASN A 149 11.40 -1.85 -8.82
N TYR A 150 12.16 -1.91 -7.72
CA TYR A 150 12.39 -0.79 -6.81
C TYR A 150 13.89 -0.49 -6.69
N HIS A 151 14.30 0.74 -7.05
CA HIS A 151 15.70 1.17 -6.99
C HIS A 151 15.91 2.21 -5.88
N ILE A 152 16.70 1.86 -4.87
CA ILE A 152 17.22 2.80 -3.88
C ILE A 152 18.60 3.25 -4.35
N LYS A 153 18.72 4.52 -4.73
CA LYS A 153 19.97 5.08 -5.27
C LYS A 153 20.45 6.31 -4.55
N SER A 154 21.76 6.48 -4.50
CA SER A 154 22.31 7.75 -4.07
C SER A 154 22.22 8.79 -5.20
N SER A 155 22.36 10.06 -4.82
CA SER A 155 22.46 11.19 -5.73
C SER A 155 23.70 11.98 -5.37
N ASP A 156 24.46 12.39 -6.38
CA ASP A 156 25.54 13.37 -6.23
C ASP A 156 25.02 14.82 -6.24
N ILE A 157 23.79 15.01 -6.73
CA ILE A 157 23.15 16.32 -6.84
C ILE A 157 22.24 16.50 -5.61
N PRO A 158 22.26 17.67 -4.95
CA PRO A 158 21.32 18.00 -3.89
C PRO A 158 19.88 17.83 -4.35
N ILE A 159 19.09 17.12 -3.56
CA ILE A 159 17.67 16.90 -3.82
C ILE A 159 16.87 17.91 -3.01
N ASN A 160 16.04 18.70 -3.70
CA ASN A 160 15.00 19.51 -3.09
C ASN A 160 13.63 18.87 -3.40
N GLY A 161 12.97 18.31 -2.38
CA GLY A 161 11.61 17.79 -2.50
C GLY A 161 10.53 18.87 -2.53
N TYR A 162 10.92 20.15 -2.42
CA TYR A 162 10.04 21.30 -2.36
C TYR A 162 10.16 22.19 -3.59
N LYS A 163 9.21 23.13 -3.69
CA LYS A 163 9.31 24.24 -4.64
C LYS A 163 10.57 25.09 -4.32
N PRO A 164 11.18 25.76 -5.32
CA PRO A 164 12.40 26.53 -5.13
C PRO A 164 12.32 27.65 -4.08
N ASP A 165 11.11 28.16 -3.81
CA ASP A 165 10.82 29.25 -2.88
C ASP A 165 10.46 28.78 -1.47
N PHE A 166 10.35 27.47 -1.24
CA PHE A 166 10.04 26.93 0.08
C PHE A 166 11.18 27.20 1.06
N LYS A 167 10.83 27.71 2.24
CA LYS A 167 11.77 27.97 3.33
C LYS A 167 11.28 27.27 4.58
N PHE A 168 12.20 26.61 5.26
CA PHE A 168 11.97 26.10 6.60
C PHE A 168 12.16 27.23 7.62
N ASP A 169 11.39 27.19 8.69
CA ASP A 169 11.50 28.16 9.78
C ASP A 169 12.84 28.01 10.51
N THR A 170 13.29 26.77 10.71
CA THR A 170 14.60 26.47 11.31
C THR A 170 15.38 25.42 10.51
N GLU A 171 16.70 25.38 10.74
CA GLU A 171 17.57 24.32 10.20
C GLU A 171 17.23 22.95 10.80
N GLU A 172 16.74 22.91 12.03
CA GLU A 172 16.27 21.69 12.68
C GLU A 172 15.03 21.14 11.98
N ASP A 173 14.06 22.00 11.65
CA ASP A 173 12.88 21.61 10.87
C ASP A 173 13.30 21.07 9.50
N ARG A 174 14.24 21.75 8.83
CA ARG A 174 14.79 21.29 7.57
C ARG A 174 15.39 19.90 7.70
N LEU A 175 16.23 19.65 8.71
CA LEU A 175 16.92 18.36 8.86
C LEU A 175 15.96 17.22 9.23
N ASN A 176 14.92 17.51 10.01
CA ASN A 176 13.92 16.51 10.40
C ASN A 176 12.92 16.21 9.28
N ASP A 177 12.67 17.17 8.39
CA ASP A 177 11.66 17.05 7.36
C ASP A 177 11.87 15.88 6.38
N ILE A 178 10.76 15.19 6.09
CA ILE A 178 10.71 13.93 5.34
C ILE A 178 11.29 14.02 3.94
N LEU A 179 11.21 15.17 3.27
CA LEU A 179 11.63 15.34 1.87
C LEU A 179 12.97 16.09 1.74
N THR A 180 13.61 16.45 2.85
CA THR A 180 14.95 17.05 2.79
C THR A 180 15.97 16.04 2.28
N GLY A 181 16.71 16.44 1.24
CA GLY A 181 17.82 15.66 0.69
C GLY A 181 17.41 14.34 0.05
N SER A 182 16.12 14.12 -0.20
CA SER A 182 15.62 12.84 -0.66
C SER A 182 14.24 12.95 -1.31
N VAL A 183 13.93 12.02 -2.21
CA VAL A 183 12.65 11.97 -2.92
C VAL A 183 12.38 10.53 -3.35
N TYR A 184 11.13 10.16 -3.52
CA TYR A 184 10.76 8.95 -4.25
C TYR A 184 9.83 9.28 -5.41
N THR A 185 9.88 8.43 -6.44
CA THR A 185 9.00 8.49 -7.61
C THR A 185 8.46 7.09 -7.85
N LEU A 186 7.15 6.99 -8.08
CA LEU A 186 6.48 5.72 -8.36
C LEU A 186 5.91 5.76 -9.77
N ALA A 187 6.09 4.66 -10.50
CA ALA A 187 5.45 4.45 -11.78
C ALA A 187 4.15 3.67 -11.56
N THR A 188 3.06 4.15 -12.15
CA THR A 188 1.73 3.58 -11.97
C THR A 188 1.12 3.15 -13.29
N ASP A 189 0.29 2.12 -13.25
CA ASP A 189 -0.58 1.77 -14.37
C ASP A 189 -1.82 2.68 -14.45
N GLY A 190 -2.74 2.33 -15.36
CA GLY A 190 -4.00 3.05 -15.56
C GLY A 190 -4.93 3.06 -14.35
N ASN A 191 -4.74 2.15 -13.38
CA ASN A 191 -5.56 1.93 -12.18
C ASN A 191 -4.85 2.32 -10.87
N ASN A 192 -3.77 3.11 -10.97
CA ASN A 192 -2.95 3.56 -9.85
C ASN A 192 -2.22 2.43 -9.10
N LYS A 193 -1.90 1.33 -9.79
CA LYS A 193 -1.03 0.27 -9.23
C LYS A 193 0.42 0.55 -9.51
N PHE A 194 1.24 0.46 -8.48
CA PHE A 194 2.68 0.59 -8.58
C PHE A 194 3.27 -0.68 -9.17
N TYR A 195 4.03 -0.51 -10.25
CA TYR A 195 4.85 -1.58 -10.82
C TYR A 195 6.35 -1.25 -10.77
N ALA A 196 6.73 0.00 -10.48
CA ALA A 196 8.12 0.38 -10.29
C ALA A 196 8.27 1.60 -9.38
N GLY A 197 9.43 1.71 -8.73
CA GLY A 197 9.75 2.79 -7.80
C GLY A 197 11.22 3.16 -7.80
N VAL A 198 11.51 4.43 -7.58
CA VAL A 198 12.88 4.91 -7.37
C VAL A 198 12.90 5.82 -6.15
N LEU A 199 13.72 5.47 -5.16
CA LEU A 199 13.99 6.29 -3.99
C LEU A 199 15.41 6.85 -4.15
N LYS A 200 15.53 8.18 -4.23
CA LYS A 200 16.80 8.88 -4.37
C LYS A 200 17.17 9.58 -3.07
N ILE A 201 18.42 9.43 -2.63
CA ILE A 201 18.95 10.11 -1.43
C ILE A 201 20.27 10.79 -1.77
N HIS A 202 20.37 12.08 -1.49
CA HIS A 202 21.64 12.80 -1.51
C HIS A 202 22.36 12.58 -0.17
N LEU A 203 23.25 11.60 -0.10
CA LEU A 203 23.88 11.14 1.16
C LEU A 203 24.58 12.28 1.91
N LYS A 204 25.17 13.23 1.18
CA LYS A 204 25.87 14.40 1.75
C LYS A 204 24.94 15.43 2.40
N SER A 205 23.62 15.33 2.22
CA SER A 205 22.65 16.16 2.95
C SER A 205 22.47 15.75 4.41
N PHE A 206 22.97 14.57 4.79
CA PHE A 206 22.77 13.99 6.12
C PHE A 206 24.06 14.03 6.92
N LYS A 207 23.94 14.25 8.23
CA LYS A 207 25.10 14.36 9.14
C LYS A 207 25.59 12.99 9.57
N THR A 208 24.68 12.03 9.71
CA THR A 208 25.00 10.69 10.23
C THR A 208 24.31 9.59 9.43
N ASN A 209 24.86 8.36 9.52
CA ASN A 209 24.23 7.15 8.98
C ASN A 209 22.87 6.86 9.63
N VAL A 210 22.66 7.32 10.86
CA VAL A 210 21.38 7.22 11.56
C VAL A 210 20.31 8.04 10.84
N ASP A 211 20.64 9.26 10.41
CA ASP A 211 19.72 10.13 9.66
C ASP A 211 19.36 9.53 8.30
N ILE A 212 20.34 8.94 7.60
CA ILE A 212 20.12 8.25 6.31
C ILE A 212 19.18 7.05 6.51
N THR A 213 19.42 6.24 7.56
CA THR A 213 18.59 5.08 7.88
C THR A 213 17.16 5.50 8.22
N LYS A 214 17.01 6.52 9.07
CA LYS A 214 15.71 7.14 9.42
C LYS A 214 14.97 7.54 8.14
N ARG A 215 15.63 8.26 7.24
CA ARG A 215 15.04 8.74 5.99
C ARG A 215 14.62 7.60 5.06
N LEU A 216 15.47 6.59 4.91
CA LEU A 216 15.15 5.39 4.12
C LEU A 216 13.89 4.70 4.61
N LYS A 217 13.79 4.43 5.91
CA LYS A 217 12.62 3.78 6.51
C LYS A 217 11.34 4.56 6.23
N GLN A 218 11.34 5.87 6.48
CA GLN A 218 10.15 6.71 6.28
C GLN A 218 9.73 6.78 4.82
N LEU A 219 10.67 7.08 3.91
CA LEU A 219 10.33 7.23 2.48
C LEU A 219 9.94 5.91 1.84
N PHE A 220 10.61 4.81 2.20
CA PHE A 220 10.21 3.50 1.72
C PHE A 220 8.80 3.16 2.20
N PHE A 221 8.49 3.33 3.50
CA PHE A 221 7.15 3.07 4.03
C PHE A 221 6.09 3.94 3.35
N LYS A 222 6.34 5.24 3.17
CA LYS A 222 5.44 6.12 2.42
C LYS A 222 5.20 5.63 1.00
N SER A 223 6.25 5.15 0.33
CA SER A 223 6.16 4.63 -1.03
C SER A 223 5.37 3.33 -1.16
N LEU A 224 5.02 2.65 -0.05
CA LEU A 224 4.18 1.46 -0.08
C LEU A 224 2.72 1.79 -0.43
N GLY A 225 2.20 2.96 -0.11
CA GLY A 225 0.82 3.34 -0.47
C GLY A 225 0.68 4.78 -0.95
N ASN A 226 1.82 5.42 -1.26
CA ASN A 226 1.96 6.87 -1.39
C ASN A 226 1.35 7.62 -0.19
N PHE A 227 1.60 7.10 1.02
CA PHE A 227 0.99 7.56 2.26
C PHE A 227 1.39 8.99 2.61
N VAL A 228 0.43 9.78 3.07
CA VAL A 228 0.68 11.12 3.58
C VAL A 228 1.22 11.07 5.00
N ALA A 229 2.15 11.97 5.29
CA ALA A 229 2.71 12.11 6.64
C ALA A 229 1.67 12.72 7.58
N ASP A 230 1.74 12.37 8.85
CA ASP A 230 0.72 12.68 9.83
C ASP A 230 1.34 12.89 11.22
N ASN A 231 1.23 14.10 11.76
CA ASN A 231 1.78 14.46 13.07
C ASN A 231 0.86 14.13 14.25
N TYR A 232 -0.32 13.54 14.03
CA TYR A 232 -1.26 13.20 15.10
C TYR A 232 -0.93 11.88 15.81
N LYS A 233 0.28 11.34 15.62
CA LYS A 233 0.71 10.03 16.11
C LYS A 233 2.05 10.12 16.82
N GLU A 234 2.40 9.05 17.52
CA GLU A 234 3.65 8.97 18.26
C GLU A 234 4.84 9.08 17.31
N THR A 235 5.97 9.57 17.83
CA THR A 235 7.23 9.71 17.09
C THR A 235 7.79 8.37 16.63
N THR A 236 7.27 7.24 17.10
CA THR A 236 7.61 5.91 16.60
C THR A 236 6.94 5.57 15.27
N SER A 237 5.97 6.37 14.80
CA SER A 237 5.34 6.16 13.50
C SER A 237 6.23 6.66 12.36
N LEU A 238 6.35 5.85 11.31
CA LEU A 238 7.10 6.19 10.09
C LEU A 238 6.48 7.36 9.32
N LEU A 239 5.19 7.62 9.54
CA LEU A 239 4.46 8.74 8.96
C LEU A 239 4.59 10.03 9.78
N HIS A 240 5.15 9.98 10.99
CA HIS A 240 5.38 11.17 11.80
C HIS A 240 6.54 12.01 11.24
N HIS A 241 6.40 13.34 11.19
CA HIS A 241 7.49 14.19 10.66
C HIS A 241 8.76 14.08 11.54
N ASN A 242 8.58 13.98 12.85
CA ASN A 242 9.68 13.81 13.82
C ASN A 242 9.88 12.34 14.19
N TYR A 243 9.89 11.43 13.22
CA TYR A 243 10.13 10.02 13.47
C TYR A 243 11.43 9.79 14.24
N ASP A 244 11.42 8.95 15.27
CA ASP A 244 12.55 8.74 16.19
C ASP A 244 13.54 7.65 15.74
N ASN A 245 13.35 7.09 14.54
CA ASN A 245 14.15 5.98 14.02
C ASN A 245 14.02 4.67 14.83
N SER A 246 12.84 4.40 15.38
CA SER A 246 12.49 3.12 16.01
C SER A 246 13.04 1.89 15.24
N GLU A 247 13.44 0.86 15.98
CA GLU A 247 13.95 -0.39 15.38
C GLU A 247 12.83 -1.20 14.71
N ALA A 248 11.62 -1.12 15.26
CA ALA A 248 10.43 -1.82 14.78
C ALA A 248 9.39 -0.85 14.23
N ILE A 249 8.58 -1.35 13.32
CA ILE A 249 7.41 -0.66 12.79
C ILE A 249 6.36 -0.59 13.89
N SER A 250 5.81 0.61 14.12
CA SER A 250 4.77 0.81 15.12
C SER A 250 3.52 -0.01 14.79
N GLU A 251 2.73 -0.36 15.80
CA GLU A 251 1.46 -1.06 15.57
C GLU A 251 0.50 -0.22 14.71
N PHE A 252 0.53 1.10 14.88
CA PHE A 252 -0.23 2.02 14.06
C PHE A 252 0.09 1.87 12.57
N ASP A 253 1.37 1.95 12.21
CA ASP A 253 1.84 1.79 10.83
C ASP A 253 1.54 0.38 10.29
N MET A 254 1.64 -0.63 11.15
CA MET A 254 1.29 -2.01 10.81
C MET A 254 -0.19 -2.15 10.46
N ASN A 255 -1.08 -1.52 11.24
CA ASN A 255 -2.52 -1.52 10.96
C ASN A 255 -2.85 -0.76 9.67
N ILE A 256 -2.12 0.32 9.35
CA ILE A 256 -2.23 0.98 8.05
C ILE A 256 -1.93 0.00 6.92
N LEU A 257 -0.80 -0.72 6.98
CA LEU A 257 -0.45 -1.70 5.94
C LEU A 257 -1.45 -2.85 5.85
N LYS A 258 -1.91 -3.40 7.00
CA LYS A 258 -2.89 -4.48 7.03
C LYS A 258 -4.22 -4.08 6.38
N ILE A 259 -4.73 -2.88 6.67
CA ILE A 259 -5.92 -2.34 6.00
C ILE A 259 -5.63 -2.13 4.51
N HIS A 260 -4.49 -1.51 4.20
CA HIS A 260 -4.14 -1.12 2.85
C HIS A 260 -3.99 -2.32 1.92
N TYR A 261 -3.42 -3.42 2.40
CA TYR A 261 -3.07 -4.59 1.59
C TYR A 261 -3.97 -5.80 1.84
N ALA A 262 -5.01 -5.68 2.67
CA ALA A 262 -6.00 -6.74 2.86
C ALA A 262 -6.58 -7.24 1.53
N ILE A 263 -6.79 -6.33 0.57
CA ILE A 263 -7.29 -6.61 -0.78
C ILE A 263 -6.55 -5.72 -1.79
N ILE A 264 -6.16 -6.27 -2.94
CA ILE A 264 -5.74 -5.49 -4.11
C ILE A 264 -6.96 -5.21 -4.99
N TYR A 265 -7.33 -3.94 -5.14
CA TYR A 265 -8.49 -3.53 -5.95
C TYR A 265 -8.13 -3.47 -7.43
N GLU A 266 -8.86 -4.08 -8.34
CA GLU A 266 -8.49 -4.02 -9.77
C GLU A 266 -8.75 -2.63 -10.41
N GLN A 267 -9.56 -1.80 -9.74
CA GLN A 267 -9.93 -0.46 -10.19
C GLN A 267 -9.41 0.65 -9.28
N LYS A 268 -9.63 1.90 -9.71
CA LYS A 268 -9.41 3.07 -8.86
C LYS A 268 -10.42 3.13 -7.73
N VAL A 269 -9.92 3.21 -6.51
CA VAL A 269 -10.73 3.44 -5.31
C VAL A 269 -10.39 4.82 -4.76
N ASN A 270 -11.38 5.70 -4.64
CA ASN A 270 -11.25 6.98 -3.94
C ASN A 270 -11.91 6.91 -2.55
N GLY A 271 -11.77 7.97 -1.75
CA GLY A 271 -12.32 8.01 -0.39
C GLY A 271 -13.83 7.79 -0.33
N ALA A 272 -14.60 8.29 -1.30
CA ALA A 272 -16.05 8.07 -1.35
C ALA A 272 -16.40 6.60 -1.61
N THR A 273 -15.68 5.92 -2.51
CA THR A 273 -15.84 4.50 -2.79
C THR A 273 -15.43 3.66 -1.59
N PHE A 274 -14.29 3.99 -0.96
CA PHE A 274 -13.84 3.32 0.26
C PHE A 274 -14.84 3.43 1.40
N LYS A 275 -15.45 4.61 1.61
CA LYS A 275 -16.50 4.79 2.62
C LYS A 275 -17.73 3.93 2.36
N LYS A 276 -18.12 3.75 1.10
CA LYS A 276 -19.22 2.82 0.74
C LYS A 276 -18.85 1.37 1.07
N LEU A 277 -17.58 0.97 0.87
CA LEU A 277 -17.10 -0.36 1.26
C LEU A 277 -17.14 -0.57 2.78
N VAL A 278 -16.77 0.45 3.57
CA VAL A 278 -16.90 0.40 5.04
C VAL A 278 -18.36 0.22 5.45
N GLN A 279 -19.27 1.02 4.88
CA GLN A 279 -20.71 0.91 5.14
C GLN A 279 -21.30 -0.44 4.71
N LEU A 280 -20.78 -1.02 3.63
CA LEU A 280 -21.16 -2.35 3.20
C LEU A 280 -20.69 -3.38 4.22
N ALA A 281 -19.44 -3.32 4.66
CA ALA A 281 -18.90 -4.21 5.69
C ALA A 281 -19.78 -4.21 6.95
N GLU A 282 -20.16 -3.02 7.44
CA GLU A 282 -21.02 -2.85 8.62
C GLU A 282 -22.42 -3.46 8.47
N LYS A 283 -22.94 -3.61 7.24
CA LYS A 283 -24.24 -4.25 6.99
C LYS A 283 -24.16 -5.77 6.88
N LEU A 284 -22.96 -6.30 6.66
CA LEU A 284 -22.71 -7.74 6.48
C LEU A 284 -22.37 -8.46 7.79
N ASP A 285 -22.03 -7.71 8.84
CA ASP A 285 -21.83 -8.20 10.21
C ASP A 285 -23.17 -8.32 10.96
#